data_AF-A0A3D1J0S2-F1
#
_entry.id   AF-A0A3D1J0S2-F1
#
_cell.length_a   1.000
_cell.length_b   1.000
_cell.length_c   1.000
_cell.angle_alpha   90.00
_cell.angle_beta   90.00
_cell.angle_gamma   90.00
#
_symmetry.space_group_name_H-M   'P 1'
#
loop_
_entity.id
_entity.type
_entity.pdbx_description
1 polymer ?
#
loop_
_entity_poly.entity_id
_entity_poly.type
_entity_poly.pdbx_seq_one_letter_code
_entity_poly.pdbx_strand_id
1 'polypeptide(L)' 'MNTDTVAASLSKSAGQASRAARAEAEIVKAAHARRDIVESKLAELKPKTLLDRAAAEQYEDYIAERAHLDQVIGRARHA' A
#
# COMPACT_ATOMS: atom_id res chain seq x y z
N MET A 1 21.06 12.28 -37.86
CA MET A 1 20.51 11.87 -36.55
C MET A 1 19.03 12.21 -36.57
N ASN A 2 18.15 11.20 -36.55
CA ASN A 2 16.70 11.40 -36.68
C ASN A 2 16.12 11.95 -35.38
N THR A 3 15.90 13.26 -35.34
CA THR A 3 15.23 13.99 -34.26
C THR A 3 13.83 13.46 -33.96
N ASP A 4 13.13 12.93 -34.98
CA ASP A 4 11.78 12.40 -34.86
C ASP A 4 11.71 11.10 -34.04
N THR A 5 12.76 10.27 -34.12
CA THR A 5 12.86 9.02 -33.36
C THR A 5 13.13 9.28 -31.88
N VAL A 6 13.89 10.33 -31.56
CA VAL A 6 14.17 10.76 -30.19
C VAL A 6 12.90 11.34 -29.53
N ALA A 7 12.17 12.19 -30.24
CA ALA A 7 10.92 12.79 -29.73
C ALA A 7 9.83 11.74 -29.44
N ALA A 8 9.66 10.75 -30.32
CA ALA A 8 8.70 9.66 -30.12
C ALA A 8 9.08 8.78 -28.91
N SER A 9 10.38 8.53 -28.71
CA SER A 9 10.87 7.73 -27.58
C SER A 9 10.68 8.46 -26.24
N LEU A 10 10.98 9.76 -26.20
CA LEU A 10 10.75 10.60 -25.01
C LEU A 10 9.27 10.69 -24.64
N SER A 11 8.38 10.87 -25.64
CA SER A 11 6.93 10.90 -25.42
C SER A 11 6.40 9.56 -24.87
N LYS A 12 6.90 8.44 -25.38
CA LYS A 12 6.56 7.10 -24.87
C LYS A 12 7.01 6.89 -23.42
N SER A 13 8.23 7.29 -23.10
CA SER A 13 8.79 7.21 -21.73
C SER A 13 8.01 8.10 -20.75
N ALA A 14 7.66 9.32 -21.13
CA ALA A 14 6.84 10.21 -20.32
C ALA A 14 5.43 9.62 -20.05
N GLY A 15 4.80 9.02 -21.06
CA GLY A 15 3.51 8.34 -20.90
C GLY A 15 3.58 7.06 -20.05
N GLN A 16 4.72 6.36 -20.02
CA GLN A 16 4.94 5.23 -19.11
C GLN A 16 5.14 5.69 -17.66
N ALA A 17 5.95 6.72 -17.43
CA ALA A 17 6.16 7.31 -16.11
C ALA A 17 4.85 7.82 -15.49
N SER A 18 4.02 8.52 -16.28
CA SER A 18 2.71 9.00 -15.81
C SER A 18 1.75 7.87 -15.41
N ARG A 19 1.76 6.74 -16.12
CA ARG A 19 0.94 5.57 -15.78
C ARG A 19 1.45 4.87 -14.52
N ALA A 20 2.77 4.76 -14.36
CA ALA A 20 3.38 4.19 -13.17
C ALA A 20 3.03 5.01 -11.92
N ALA A 21 3.15 6.34 -11.98
CA ALA A 21 2.79 7.24 -10.88
C ALA A 21 1.31 7.13 -10.47
N ARG A 22 0.40 7.00 -11.45
CA ARG A 22 -1.03 6.78 -11.17
C ARG A 22 -1.28 5.43 -10.50
N ALA A 23 -0.64 4.37 -10.99
CA ALA A 23 -0.78 3.04 -10.40
C ALA A 23 -0.26 3.01 -8.96
N GLU A 24 0.87 3.67 -8.70
CA GLU A 24 1.42 3.83 -7.35
C GLU A 24 0.48 4.60 -6.43
N ALA A 25 -0.09 5.71 -6.89
CA ALA A 25 -1.06 6.48 -6.11
C ALA A 25 -2.31 5.65 -5.72
N GLU A 26 -2.82 4.82 -6.64
CA GLU A 26 -3.95 3.93 -6.34
C GLU A 26 -3.57 2.82 -5.35
N ILE A 27 -2.35 2.26 -5.45
CA ILE A 27 -1.84 1.28 -4.47
C ILE A 27 -1.77 1.89 -3.07
N VAL A 28 -1.25 3.12 -2.95
CA VAL A 28 -1.14 3.83 -1.66
C VAL A 28 -2.52 4.12 -1.08
N LYS A 29 -3.45 4.58 -1.91
CA LYS A 29 -4.84 4.82 -1.50
C LYS A 29 -5.52 3.54 -1.02
N ALA A 30 -5.32 2.42 -1.72
CA ALA A 30 -5.81 1.12 -1.30
C ALA A 30 -5.17 0.65 0.01
N ALA A 31 -3.86 0.87 0.19
CA ALA A 31 -3.14 0.55 1.42
C ALA A 31 -3.68 1.36 2.61
N HIS A 32 -3.97 2.65 2.44
CA HIS A 32 -4.63 3.47 3.46
C HIS A 32 -6.01 2.92 3.83
N ALA A 33 -6.87 2.66 2.85
CA ALA A 33 -8.21 2.10 3.11
C ALA A 33 -8.14 0.75 3.84
N ARG A 34 -7.17 -0.11 3.47
CA ARG A 34 -6.98 -1.40 4.16
C ARG A 34 -6.47 -1.21 5.59
N ARG A 35 -5.56 -0.26 5.82
CA ARG A 35 -5.01 0.07 7.14
C ARG A 35 -6.13 0.47 8.11
N ASP A 36 -7.07 1.30 7.66
CA ASP A 36 -8.21 1.73 8.48
C ASP A 36 -9.09 0.53 8.90
N ILE A 37 -9.32 -0.42 7.98
CA ILE A 37 -10.05 -1.66 8.27
C ILE A 37 -9.28 -2.50 9.31
N VAL A 38 -7.98 -2.66 9.13
CA VAL A 38 -7.12 -3.43 10.06
C VAL A 38 -7.13 -2.78 11.45
N GLU A 39 -7.07 -1.46 11.56
CA GLU A 39 -7.16 -0.77 12.85
C GLU A 39 -8.50 -1.01 13.55
N SER A 40 -9.62 -0.99 12.82
CA SER A 40 -10.92 -1.37 13.36
C SER A 40 -10.93 -2.82 13.86
N LYS A 41 -10.36 -3.76 13.10
CA LYS A 41 -10.30 -5.17 13.48
C LYS A 41 -9.45 -5.41 14.72
N LEU A 42 -8.32 -4.72 14.83
CA LEU A 42 -7.47 -4.76 16.02
C LEU A 42 -8.22 -4.24 17.26
N ALA A 43 -8.98 -3.15 17.12
CA ALA A 43 -9.79 -2.62 18.23
C ALA A 43 -10.89 -3.61 18.67
N GLU A 44 -11.56 -4.28 17.72
CA GLU A 44 -12.58 -5.30 17.97
C GLU A 44 -12.01 -6.56 18.66
N LEU A 45 -10.80 -6.98 18.27
CA LEU A 45 -10.17 -8.21 18.77
C LEU A 45 -9.46 -8.01 20.12
N LYS A 46 -8.89 -6.82 20.39
CA LYS A 46 -8.12 -6.53 21.61
C LYS A 46 -8.77 -6.99 22.92
N PRO A 47 -10.07 -6.76 23.20
CA PRO A 47 -10.67 -7.23 24.45
C PRO A 47 -10.84 -8.76 24.52
N LYS A 48 -10.81 -9.45 23.37
CA LYS A 48 -11.04 -10.90 23.26
C LYS A 48 -9.76 -11.73 23.37
N THR A 49 -8.60 -11.14 23.11
CA THR A 49 -7.30 -11.85 23.06
C THR A 49 -6.92 -12.55 24.36
N LEU A 50 -7.41 -12.06 25.50
CA LEU A 50 -7.16 -12.67 26.82
C LEU A 50 -8.03 -13.89 27.11
N LEU A 51 -9.13 -14.04 26.38
CA LEU A 51 -10.17 -15.05 26.64
C LEU A 51 -10.24 -16.11 25.54
N ASP A 52 -9.79 -15.78 24.34
CA ASP A 52 -9.86 -16.63 23.16
C ASP A 52 -8.51 -16.64 22.43
N ARG A 53 -7.91 -17.82 22.37
CA ARG A 53 -6.64 -18.06 21.66
C ARG A 53 -6.76 -17.75 20.17
N ALA A 54 -7.88 -18.08 19.53
CA ALA A 54 -8.07 -17.80 18.11
C ALA A 54 -8.15 -16.28 17.87
N ALA A 55 -8.77 -15.53 18.79
CA ALA A 55 -8.78 -14.07 18.73
C ALA A 55 -7.38 -13.48 18.94
N ALA A 56 -6.54 -14.08 19.79
CA ALA A 56 -5.15 -13.68 19.98
C ALA A 56 -4.29 -13.93 18.73
N GLU A 57 -4.41 -15.11 18.11
CA GLU A 57 -3.71 -15.44 16.87
C GLU A 57 -4.10 -14.48 15.73
N GLN A 58 -5.41 -14.23 15.56
CA GLN A 58 -5.89 -13.24 14.58
C GLN A 58 -5.39 -11.82 14.87
N TYR A 59 -5.28 -11.44 16.16
CA TYR A 59 -4.77 -10.14 16.54
C TYR A 59 -3.32 -9.94 16.11
N GLU A 60 -2.46 -10.95 16.32
CA GLU A 60 -1.06 -10.93 15.88
C GLU A 60 -0.93 -10.82 14.35
N ASP A 61 -1.76 -11.57 13.61
CA ASP A 61 -1.79 -11.48 12.15
C ASP A 61 -2.13 -10.06 11.66
N TYR A 62 -3.13 -9.42 12.28
CA TYR A 62 -3.47 -8.04 11.94
C TYR A 62 -2.40 -7.02 12.36
N ILE A 63 -1.63 -7.28 13.41
CA ILE A 63 -0.46 -6.43 13.77
C ILE A 63 0.61 -6.51 12.69
N ALA A 64 0.93 -7.72 12.21
CA ALA A 64 1.88 -7.93 11.13
C ALA A 64 1.39 -7.28 9.82
N GLU A 65 0.10 -7.42 9.49
CA GLU A 65 -0.50 -6.78 8.33
C GLU A 65 -0.41 -5.24 8.41
N ARG A 66 -0.75 -4.65 9.57
CA ARG A 66 -0.62 -3.19 9.78
C ARG A 66 0.81 -2.71 9.54
N ALA A 67 1.79 -3.42 10.09
CA ALA A 67 3.20 -3.07 9.92
C ALA A 67 3.63 -3.13 8.43
N HIS A 68 3.13 -4.12 7.68
CA HIS A 68 3.39 -4.20 6.24
C HIS A 68 2.75 -3.02 5.48
N LEU A 69 1.51 -2.66 5.80
CA LEU A 69 0.82 -1.52 5.19
C LEU A 69 1.53 -0.19 5.48
N ASP A 70 2.01 0.01 6.71
CA ASP A 70 2.79 1.18 7.09
C ASP A 70 4.09 1.29 6.26
N GLN A 71 4.74 0.16 5.94
CA GLN A 71 5.91 0.15 5.05
C GLN A 71 5.55 0.52 3.61
N VAL A 72 4.44 0.01 3.07
CA VAL A 72 3.97 0.34 1.71
C VAL A 72 3.67 1.83 1.60
N ILE A 73 2.93 2.38 2.56
CA ILE A 73 2.59 3.81 2.62
C ILE A 73 3.85 4.65 2.79
N GLY A 74 4.78 4.24 3.66
CA GLY A 74 6.04 4.94 3.92
C GLY A 74 6.94 5.01 2.69
N ARG A 75 7.05 3.92 1.92
CA ARG A 75 7.86 3.89 0.69
C ARG A 75 7.40 4.91 -0.34
N ALA A 76 6.09 5.05 -0.53
CA ALA A 76 5.55 6.02 -1.48
C ALA A 76 5.70 7.49 -1.05
N ARG A 77 5.95 7.78 0.23
CA ARG A 77 6.27 9.14 0.70
C ARG A 77 7.72 9.56 0.38
N HIS A 78 8.57 8.59 0.03
CA HIS A 78 10.00 8.79 -0.21
C HIS A 78 10.44 8.41 -1.64
N ALA A 79 9.50 7.99 -2.50
CA ALA A 79 9.71 7.76 -3.94
C ALA A 79 9.52 9.07 -4.72
#